data_AF-A0A482WL91-F1
#
_entry.id   AF-A0A482WL91-F1
#
_cell.length_a   1.000
_cell.length_b   1.000
_cell.length_c   1.000
_cell.angle_alpha   90.00
_cell.angle_beta   90.00
_cell.angle_gamma   90.00
#
_symmetry.space_group_name_H-M   'P 1'
#
loop_
_entity.id
_entity.type
_entity.pdbx_description
1 polymer ?
#
loop_
_entity_poly.entity_id
_entity_poly.type
_entity_poly.pdbx_seq_one_letter_code
_entity_poly.pdbx_strand_id
1 'polypeptide(L)'
;MHWERINSVYKRSRKAQTFLSSYSYQDVGVVQFSSHSTSIWTISPPDLGSLIKETQSENPMTIKMDWSALKISTNPEEPSQLNSGTEVVLMPDDPNRQNLVNLLQNKDEGKPLYLKSIFPKFIKVTNRGTINPIQMLMKTG
;
A
#
# COMPACT_ATOMS: atom_id res chain seq x y z
N MET A 1 24.81 4.38 -7.34
CA MET A 1 24.46 4.84 -5.97
C MET A 1 23.18 4.22 -5.37
N HIS A 2 21.97 4.38 -5.92
CA HIS A 2 20.76 3.79 -5.29
C HIS A 2 20.67 2.24 -5.38
N TRP A 3 21.08 1.65 -6.50
CA TRP A 3 21.05 0.20 -6.73
C TRP A 3 22.02 -0.59 -5.84
N GLU A 4 23.26 -0.10 -5.69
CA GLU A 4 24.28 -0.72 -4.83
C GLU A 4 23.85 -0.72 -3.36
N ARG A 5 23.12 0.32 -2.93
CA ARG A 5 22.58 0.40 -1.57
C ARG A 5 21.54 -0.68 -1.31
N ILE A 6 20.63 -0.96 -2.25
CA ILE A 6 19.66 -2.06 -2.13
C ILE A 6 20.39 -3.40 -2.00
N ASN A 7 21.38 -3.65 -2.85
CA ASN A 7 22.18 -4.88 -2.78
C ASN A 7 22.91 -5.02 -1.43
N SER A 8 23.47 -3.93 -0.89
CA SER A 8 24.14 -3.92 0.41
C SER A 8 23.18 -4.19 1.58
N VAL A 9 21.98 -3.59 1.56
CA VAL A 9 20.95 -3.81 2.60
C VAL A 9 20.54 -5.29 2.66
N TYR A 10 20.41 -5.94 1.51
CA TYR A 10 20.00 -7.35 1.42
C TYR A 10 21.14 -8.35 1.36
N LYS A 11 22.40 -7.95 1.62
CA LYS A 11 23.58 -8.81 1.49
C LYS A 11 23.52 -10.11 2.30
N ARG A 12 22.78 -10.10 3.41
CA ARG A 12 22.60 -11.26 4.31
C ARG A 12 21.48 -12.21 3.90
N SER A 13 20.60 -11.82 2.98
CA SER A 13 19.48 -12.64 2.53
C SER A 13 19.79 -13.27 1.19
N ARG A 14 20.08 -14.59 1.18
CA ARG A 14 20.35 -15.32 -0.06
C ARG A 14 19.18 -15.25 -1.05
N LYS A 15 17.95 -15.37 -0.55
CA LYS A 15 16.72 -15.25 -1.38
C LYS A 15 16.62 -13.88 -2.05
N ALA A 16 16.88 -12.80 -1.29
CA ALA A 16 16.87 -11.46 -1.84
C ALA A 16 17.99 -11.23 -2.86
N GLN A 17 19.21 -11.72 -2.60
CA GLN A 17 20.33 -11.61 -3.54
C GLN A 17 20.05 -12.35 -4.86
N THR A 18 19.52 -13.57 -4.79
CA THR A 18 19.12 -14.32 -5.98
C THR A 18 18.06 -13.57 -6.77
N PHE A 19 17.05 -13.00 -6.10
CA PHE A 19 16.05 -12.17 -6.76
C PHE A 19 16.67 -10.95 -7.44
N LEU A 20 17.48 -10.16 -6.72
CA LEU A 20 18.08 -8.94 -7.24
C LEU A 20 19.06 -9.20 -8.39
N SER A 21 19.69 -10.38 -8.43
CA SER A 21 20.64 -10.76 -9.50
C SER A 21 20.01 -10.90 -10.89
N SER A 22 18.68 -11.07 -10.97
CA SER A 22 17.96 -11.12 -12.25
C SER A 22 17.55 -9.74 -12.78
N TYR A 23 17.97 -8.65 -12.13
CA TYR A 23 17.60 -7.28 -12.48
C TYR A 23 18.83 -6.40 -12.64
N SER A 24 18.74 -5.45 -13.57
CA SER A 24 19.67 -4.33 -13.69
C SER A 24 19.05 -3.05 -13.12
N TYR A 25 19.86 -2.01 -12.98
CA TYR A 25 19.36 -0.71 -12.51
C TYR A 25 18.32 -0.10 -13.47
N GLN A 26 18.31 -0.47 -14.75
CA GLN A 26 17.37 0.03 -15.76
C GLN A 26 15.97 -0.57 -15.60
N ASP A 27 15.89 -1.74 -14.97
CA ASP A 27 14.63 -2.48 -14.76
C ASP A 27 13.88 -2.00 -13.50
N VAL A 28 14.42 -1.01 -12.78
CA VAL A 28 13.95 -0.60 -11.46
C VAL A 28 13.54 0.87 -11.46
N GLY A 29 12.24 1.10 -11.32
CA GLY A 29 11.67 2.43 -11.07
C GLY A 29 11.57 2.73 -9.58
N VAL A 30 11.75 4.00 -9.21
CA VAL A 30 11.42 4.51 -7.87
C VAL A 30 10.26 5.49 -8.02
N VAL A 31 9.17 5.22 -7.31
CA VAL A 31 8.00 6.08 -7.28
C VAL A 31 7.97 6.81 -5.94
N GLN A 32 7.76 8.13 -5.98
CA GLN A 32 7.56 8.95 -4.81
C GLN A 32 6.12 9.45 -4.80
N PHE A 33 5.39 9.13 -3.73
CA PHE A 33 4.05 9.67 -3.50
C PHE A 33 4.13 10.96 -2.71
N SER A 34 3.26 11.91 -3.04
CA SER A 34 3.03 13.09 -2.21
C SER A 34 2.45 12.66 -0.86
N SER A 35 2.88 13.31 0.23
CA SER A 35 2.34 13.04 1.57
C SER A 35 0.90 13.50 1.74
N HIS A 36 0.43 14.39 0.87
CA HIS A 36 -0.92 14.94 0.89
C HIS A 36 -1.69 14.45 -0.34
N SER A 37 -2.94 14.04 -0.12
CA SER A 37 -3.87 13.74 -1.20
C SER A 37 -4.14 15.01 -2.02
N THR A 38 -4.20 14.87 -3.34
CA THR A 38 -4.63 15.94 -4.26
C THR A 38 -6.15 15.97 -4.43
N SER A 39 -6.85 14.94 -3.98
CA SER A 39 -8.31 14.83 -4.08
C SER A 39 -8.98 15.30 -2.80
N ILE A 40 -10.06 16.07 -2.97
CA ILE A 40 -10.96 16.47 -1.89
C ILE A 40 -11.77 15.24 -1.45
N TRP A 41 -11.87 15.01 -0.15
CA TRP A 41 -12.70 13.95 0.40
C TRP A 41 -14.17 14.40 0.43
N THR A 42 -14.97 13.91 -0.51
CA THR A 42 -16.38 14.33 -0.73
C THR A 42 -17.40 13.36 -0.12
N ILE A 43 -17.18 12.95 1.14
CA ILE A 43 -18.17 12.11 1.85
C ILE A 43 -19.39 12.95 2.25
N SER A 44 -20.60 12.40 2.11
CA SER A 44 -21.80 13.11 2.55
C SER A 44 -21.90 13.10 4.09
N PRO A 45 -22.52 14.12 4.72
CA PRO A 45 -22.74 14.11 6.16
C PRO A 45 -23.43 12.84 6.72
N PRO A 46 -24.49 12.28 6.10
CA PRO A 46 -25.09 11.05 6.60
C PRO A 46 -24.18 9.83 6.45
N ASP A 47 -23.40 9.73 5.36
CA ASP A 47 -22.46 8.62 5.17
C ASP A 47 -21.32 8.69 6.17
N LEU A 48 -20.82 9.90 6.47
CA LEU A 48 -19.82 10.12 7.51
C LEU A 48 -20.35 9.69 8.89
N GLY A 49 -21.58 10.05 9.21
CA GLY A 49 -22.24 9.61 10.45
C GLY A 49 -22.39 8.09 10.54
N SER A 50 -22.68 7.44 9.42
CA SER A 50 -22.80 5.98 9.32
C SER A 50 -21.43 5.30 9.49
N LEU A 51 -20.39 5.82 8.83
CA LEU A 51 -19.02 5.33 8.94
C LEU A 51 -18.49 5.44 10.38
N ILE A 52 -18.75 6.55 11.06
CA ILE A 52 -18.37 6.72 12.48
C ILE A 52 -19.07 5.68 13.35
N LYS A 53 -20.39 5.47 13.16
CA LYS A 53 -21.15 4.45 13.92
C LYS A 53 -20.62 3.05 13.69
N GLU A 54 -20.32 2.70 12.43
CA GLU A 54 -19.71 1.42 12.08
C GLU A 54 -18.35 1.26 12.75
N THR A 55 -17.50 2.29 12.69
CA THR A 55 -16.18 2.32 13.35
C THR A 55 -16.28 2.19 14.87
N GLN A 56 -17.39 2.56 15.50
CA GLN A 56 -17.64 2.40 16.94
C GLN A 56 -18.38 1.10 17.31
N SER A 57 -18.82 0.31 16.33
CA SER A 57 -19.58 -0.92 16.57
C SER A 57 -18.69 -2.11 16.97
N GLU A 58 -19.29 -3.18 17.47
CA GLU A 58 -18.60 -4.45 17.74
C GLU A 58 -18.35 -5.31 16.48
N ASN A 59 -18.61 -4.77 15.28
CA ASN A 59 -18.34 -5.48 14.03
C ASN A 59 -16.90 -5.23 13.55
N PRO A 60 -16.22 -6.21 12.93
CA PRO A 60 -14.94 -5.98 12.26
C PRO A 60 -15.10 -4.98 11.11
N MET A 61 -14.12 -4.10 10.95
CA MET A 61 -14.08 -3.09 9.88
C MET A 61 -12.89 -3.36 8.96
N THR A 62 -13.10 -3.34 7.65
CA THR A 62 -12.02 -3.55 6.67
C THR A 62 -11.57 -2.23 6.07
N ILE A 63 -10.26 -1.96 6.14
CA ILE A 63 -9.61 -0.87 5.42
C ILE A 63 -8.91 -1.47 4.20
N LYS A 64 -9.26 -0.97 3.01
CA LYS A 64 -8.68 -1.38 1.73
C LYS A 64 -7.78 -0.28 1.18
N MET A 65 -6.61 -0.66 0.70
CA MET A 65 -5.69 0.18 -0.06
C MET A 65 -5.49 -0.44 -1.43
N ASP A 66 -5.92 0.27 -2.47
CA ASP A 66 -5.75 -0.14 -3.86
C ASP A 66 -4.66 0.70 -4.54
N TRP A 67 -3.93 0.08 -5.46
CA TRP A 67 -2.97 0.77 -6.33
C TRP A 67 -3.01 0.19 -7.74
N SER A 68 -2.68 1.04 -8.70
CA SER A 68 -2.60 0.66 -10.09
C SER A 68 -1.32 1.17 -10.75
N ALA A 69 -0.88 0.45 -11.78
CA ALA A 69 0.19 0.89 -12.66
C ALA A 69 -0.30 0.84 -14.10
N LEU A 70 0.03 1.89 -14.85
CA LEU A 70 -0.22 1.96 -16.28
C LEU A 70 1.04 1.51 -17.03
N LYS A 71 0.91 0.42 -17.79
CA LYS A 71 1.95 -0.08 -18.67
C LYS A 71 1.72 0.48 -20.07
N ILE A 72 2.71 1.18 -20.60
CA ILE A 72 2.75 1.56 -22.01
C ILE A 72 3.25 0.33 -22.79
N SER A 73 2.35 -0.35 -23.51
CA SER A 73 2.68 -1.47 -24.39
C SER A 73 2.26 -1.16 -25.82
N THR A 74 3.07 -1.62 -26.77
CA THR A 74 2.73 -1.60 -28.20
C THR A 74 1.90 -2.82 -28.61
N ASN A 75 1.72 -3.80 -27.71
CA ASN A 75 0.88 -4.98 -27.93
C ASN A 75 -0.54 -4.72 -27.40
N PRO A 76 -1.57 -4.66 -28.26
CA PRO A 76 -2.96 -4.42 -27.85
C PRO A 76 -3.56 -5.52 -26.96
N GLU A 77 -3.00 -6.72 -26.99
CA GLU A 77 -3.50 -7.87 -26.22
C GLU A 77 -3.03 -7.85 -24.76
N GLU A 78 -2.07 -6.99 -24.40
CA GLU A 78 -1.60 -6.87 -23.03
C GLU A 78 -2.41 -5.82 -22.26
N PRO A 79 -2.85 -6.12 -21.02
CA PRO A 79 -3.58 -5.15 -20.21
C PRO A 79 -2.70 -3.92 -19.93
N SER A 80 -3.21 -2.75 -20.31
CA SER A 80 -2.55 -1.46 -20.12
C SER A 80 -2.61 -0.98 -18.67
N GLN A 81 -3.61 -1.43 -17.90
CA GLN A 81 -3.76 -1.10 -16.49
C GLN A 81 -3.68 -2.35 -15.63
N LEU A 82 -2.78 -2.31 -14.64
CA LEU A 82 -2.56 -3.38 -13.68
C LEU A 82 -3.03 -2.91 -12.32
N ASN A 83 -3.88 -3.68 -11.66
CA ASN A 83 -4.46 -3.33 -10.35
C ASN A 83 -4.03 -4.35 -9.30
N SER A 84 -3.80 -3.88 -8.08
CA SER A 84 -3.65 -4.73 -6.90
C SER A 84 -4.03 -3.92 -5.67
N GLY A 85 -4.11 -4.58 -4.53
CA GLY A 85 -4.53 -3.97 -3.28
C GLY A 85 -4.24 -4.86 -2.09
N THR A 86 -4.36 -4.29 -0.91
CA THR A 86 -4.28 -4.98 0.37
C THR A 86 -5.42 -4.53 1.27
N GLU A 87 -5.78 -5.41 2.20
CA GLU A 87 -6.80 -5.17 3.19
C GLU A 87 -6.23 -5.38 4.59
N VAL A 88 -6.67 -4.54 5.53
CA VAL A 88 -6.41 -4.68 6.96
C VAL A 88 -7.76 -4.68 7.66
N VAL A 89 -7.99 -5.68 8.50
CA VAL A 89 -9.20 -5.77 9.31
C VAL A 89 -8.90 -5.21 10.70
N LEU A 90 -9.67 -4.20 11.10
CA LEU A 90 -9.68 -3.67 12.46
C LEU A 90 -10.74 -4.40 13.27
N MET A 91 -10.30 -5.19 14.24
CA MET A 91 -11.18 -5.83 15.21
C MET A 91 -11.71 -4.79 16.23
N PRO A 92 -12.84 -5.02 16.90
CA PRO A 92 -13.42 -4.10 17.89
C PRO A 92 -12.46 -3.63 18.97
N ASP A 93 -11.54 -4.48 19.40
CA ASP A 93 -10.53 -4.23 20.42
C ASP A 93 -9.27 -3.53 19.87
N ASP A 94 -9.17 -3.27 18.57
CA ASP A 94 -8.01 -2.60 17.98
C ASP A 94 -7.94 -1.12 18.42
N PRO A 95 -6.86 -0.69 19.10
CA PRO A 95 -6.71 0.69 19.56
C PRO A 95 -6.74 1.72 18.42
N ASN A 96 -6.46 1.30 17.17
CA ASN A 96 -6.56 2.15 16.00
C ASN A 96 -7.99 2.58 15.67
N ARG A 97 -9.02 1.86 16.13
CA ARG A 97 -10.43 2.26 15.90
C ARG A 97 -10.75 3.59 16.55
N GLN A 98 -10.31 3.81 17.78
CA GLN A 98 -10.54 5.08 18.45
C GLN A 98 -9.82 6.24 17.75
N ASN A 99 -8.60 6.01 17.27
CA ASN A 99 -7.87 7.01 16.49
C ASN A 99 -8.61 7.32 15.18
N LEU A 100 -9.13 6.31 14.48
CA LEU A 100 -9.92 6.49 13.26
C LEU A 100 -11.20 7.30 13.53
N VAL A 101 -11.93 7.03 14.61
CA VAL A 101 -13.10 7.83 15.00
C VAL A 101 -12.73 9.29 15.21
N ASN A 102 -11.62 9.56 15.92
CA ASN A 102 -11.17 10.93 16.18
C ASN A 102 -10.82 11.67 14.87
N LEU A 103 -10.15 10.97 13.93
CA LEU A 103 -9.85 11.50 12.61
C LEU A 103 -11.12 11.80 11.79
N LEU A 104 -12.09 10.88 11.77
CA LEU A 104 -13.35 11.05 11.04
C LEU A 104 -14.21 12.19 11.62
N GLN A 105 -14.15 12.42 12.93
CA GLN A 105 -14.84 13.51 13.61
C GLN A 105 -14.11 14.85 13.52
N ASN A 106 -12.93 14.89 12.87
CA ASN A 106 -12.05 16.05 12.81
C ASN A 106 -11.73 16.64 14.20
N LYS A 107 -11.62 15.76 15.21
CA LYS A 107 -11.41 16.14 16.62
C LYS A 107 -9.94 16.20 17.01
N ASP A 108 -9.05 15.68 16.18
CA ASP A 108 -7.64 15.51 16.51
C ASP A 108 -6.80 15.65 15.23
N GLU A 109 -6.09 16.77 15.07
CA GLU A 109 -5.16 16.99 13.95
C GLU A 109 -3.82 16.22 14.15
N GLY A 110 -3.62 15.56 15.29
CA GLY A 110 -2.27 15.18 15.75
C GLY A 110 -1.92 13.69 15.81
N LYS A 111 -2.88 12.76 15.90
CA LYS A 111 -2.56 11.32 16.05
C LYS A 111 -2.73 10.55 14.74
N PRO A 112 -1.63 10.11 14.10
CA PRO A 112 -1.71 9.31 12.89
C PRO A 112 -2.24 7.91 13.18
N LEU A 113 -3.01 7.38 12.23
CA LEU A 113 -3.44 5.98 12.20
C LEU A 113 -2.30 5.10 11.67
N TYR A 114 -1.86 4.13 12.45
CA TYR A 114 -0.77 3.23 12.05
C TYR A 114 -1.31 1.88 11.58
N LEU A 115 -1.47 1.74 10.26
CA LEU A 115 -1.86 0.48 9.63
C LEU A 115 -0.61 -0.30 9.21
N LYS A 116 -0.32 -1.41 9.90
CA LYS A 116 0.82 -2.25 9.58
C LYS A 116 0.61 -2.91 8.21
N SER A 117 1.65 -2.87 7.38
CA SER A 117 1.71 -3.61 6.10
C SER A 117 0.61 -3.28 5.09
N ILE A 118 -0.08 -2.13 5.22
CA ILE A 118 -1.15 -1.68 4.29
C ILE A 118 -0.63 -1.28 2.91
N PHE A 119 0.68 -1.09 2.75
CA PHE A 119 1.26 -0.81 1.43
C PHE A 119 2.64 -1.46 1.31
N PRO A 120 2.85 -2.31 0.28
CA PRO A 120 4.13 -2.97 0.06
C PRO A 120 5.17 -1.97 -0.45
N LYS A 121 6.35 -1.98 0.17
CA LYS A 121 7.48 -1.13 -0.28
C LYS A 121 8.05 -1.55 -1.64
N PHE A 122 7.98 -2.83 -1.96
CA PHE A 122 8.56 -3.41 -3.17
C PHE A 122 7.49 -4.14 -3.96
N ILE A 123 7.28 -3.72 -5.20
CA ILE A 123 6.29 -4.27 -6.11
C ILE A 123 7.01 -4.72 -7.38
N LYS A 124 6.65 -5.89 -7.89
CA LYS A 124 7.10 -6.41 -9.18
C LYS A 124 5.98 -6.25 -10.19
N VAL A 125 6.29 -5.53 -11.25
CA VAL A 125 5.47 -5.47 -12.47
C VAL A 125 6.04 -6.49 -13.45
N THR A 126 5.19 -7.35 -14.01
CA THR A 126 5.61 -8.35 -15.00
C THR A 126 5.09 -8.02 -16.39
N ASN A 127 5.79 -8.50 -17.42
CA ASN A 127 5.36 -8.33 -18.81
C ASN A 127 3.97 -8.93 -19.05
N ARG A 128 3.62 -10.01 -18.33
CA ARG A 128 2.31 -10.68 -18.38
C ARG A 128 1.18 -9.87 -17.71
N GLY A 129 1.43 -8.63 -17.32
CA GLY A 129 0.40 -7.76 -16.76
C GLY A 129 0.01 -8.12 -15.33
N THR A 130 0.99 -8.43 -14.48
CA THR A 130 0.73 -8.62 -13.05
C THR A 130 1.53 -7.63 -12.21
N ILE A 131 0.93 -7.17 -11.13
CA ILE A 131 1.54 -6.24 -10.16
C ILE A 131 1.40 -6.83 -8.77
N ASN A 132 2.51 -7.33 -8.22
CA ASN A 132 2.49 -8.08 -6.95
C ASN A 132 3.61 -7.64 -6.00
N PRO A 133 3.39 -7.67 -4.67
CA PRO A 133 4.44 -7.47 -3.69
C PRO A 133 5.61 -8.46 -3.85
N ILE A 134 6.85 -8.00 -3.67
CA ILE A 134 8.05 -8.85 -3.74
C ILE A 134 8.32 -9.46 -2.36
N GLN A 135 7.75 -10.63 -2.10
CA GLN A 135 7.89 -11.33 -0.81
C GLN A 135 9.35 -11.53 -0.36
N MET A 136 10.28 -11.75 -1.31
CA MET A 136 11.70 -11.98 -1.00
C MET A 136 12.42 -10.74 -0.45
N LEU A 137 11.85 -9.55 -0.64
CA LEU A 137 12.37 -8.27 -0.16
C LEU A 137 11.55 -7.70 0.99
N MET A 138 10.43 -8.32 1.36
CA MET A 138 9.65 -7.90 2.51
C MET A 138 10.26 -8.52 3.77
N LYS A 139 10.41 -7.71 4.83
CA LYS A 139 10.66 -8.27 6.16
C LYS A 139 9.40 -9.01 6.56
N THR A 140 9.53 -10.29 6.87
CA THR A 140 8.48 -11.02 7.60
C THR A 140 8.35 -10.31 8.94
N GLY A 141 7.18 -9.74 9.19
CA GLY A 141 6.87 -9.00 10.42
C GLY A 141 6.91 -9.89 11.65
#